data_AF-A0A9W4X742-F1
#
_entry.id   AF-A0A9W4X742-F1
#
_cell.length_a   1.000
_cell.length_b   1.000
_cell.length_c   1.000
_cell.angle_alpha   90.00
_cell.angle_beta   90.00
_cell.angle_gamma   90.00
#
_symmetry.space_group_name_H-M   'P 1'
#
loop_
_entity.id
_entity.type
_entity.pdbx_description
1 polymer ?
#
loop_
_entity_poly.entity_id
_entity_poly.type
_entity_poly.pdbx_seq_one_letter_code
_entity_poly.pdbx_strand_id
1 'polypeptide(L)'
;MLFLWQKNENPFTESKLEGWYEMNVWGRLIDPAFDNQNIDLLRGDGMSFASSDRKNQNRTTNVRKKIGRKGDGVFRLHGDRLEFGAIEAGRKWEGKSGTKYLNDSLKINKMLKDMIAQLAITCEGKNDLVYISRIQHRKVRVVAGRLTNSEPLAYVLKEILCAKAIIGQTLD
;
A
#
# COMPACT_ATOMS: atom_id res chain seq x y z
N MET A 1 22.57 -10.78 -5.67
CA MET A 1 21.23 -11.28 -6.05
C MET A 1 21.09 -12.73 -5.56
N LEU A 2 19.89 -13.16 -5.15
CA LEU A 2 19.50 -14.54 -4.75
C LEU A 2 19.84 -15.12 -3.35
N PHE A 3 20.80 -14.59 -2.58
CA PHE A 3 21.23 -15.27 -1.33
C PHE A 3 20.14 -15.58 -0.29
N LEU A 4 19.05 -14.80 -0.21
CA LEU A 4 17.99 -15.08 0.76
C LEU A 4 17.11 -16.25 0.32
N TRP A 5 16.76 -16.30 -0.96
CA TRP A 5 15.88 -17.33 -1.53
C TRP A 5 16.62 -18.60 -1.95
N GLN A 6 17.96 -18.56 -1.98
CA GLN A 6 18.83 -19.72 -2.17
C GLN A 6 19.11 -20.49 -0.89
N LYS A 7 18.83 -19.90 0.29
CA LYS A 7 18.96 -20.61 1.56
C LYS A 7 17.77 -21.53 1.75
N ASN A 8 18.02 -22.76 2.19
CA ASN A 8 16.98 -23.71 2.63
C ASN A 8 16.34 -23.33 3.99
N GLU A 9 16.53 -22.09 4.44
CA GLU A 9 16.01 -21.59 5.71
C GLU A 9 14.77 -20.74 5.44
N ASN A 10 13.71 -20.95 6.23
CA ASN A 10 12.53 -20.11 6.18
C ASN A 10 12.88 -18.68 6.65
N PRO A 11 12.77 -17.64 5.79
CA PRO A 11 13.11 -16.29 6.19
C PRO A 11 12.09 -15.68 7.18
N PHE A 12 10.88 -16.25 7.30
CA PHE A 12 9.76 -15.73 8.10
C PHE A 12 9.80 -16.18 9.56
N THR A 13 10.93 -15.95 10.23
CA THR A 13 11.08 -16.24 11.67
C THR A 13 10.81 -15.00 12.54
N GLU A 14 10.18 -15.17 13.71
CA GLU A 14 9.92 -14.03 14.61
C GLU A 14 11.20 -13.33 15.14
N SER A 15 12.38 -13.89 14.85
CA SER A 15 13.70 -13.35 15.21
C SER A 15 14.07 -12.03 14.53
N LYS A 16 13.46 -11.71 13.38
CA LYS A 16 13.81 -10.50 12.61
C LYS A 16 12.91 -9.32 12.96
N LEU A 17 13.44 -8.11 12.81
CA LEU A 17 12.70 -6.86 12.95
C LEU A 17 11.86 -6.58 11.70
N GLU A 18 10.80 -5.77 11.86
CA GLU A 18 9.87 -5.41 10.77
C GLU A 18 10.59 -4.83 9.54
N GLY A 19 11.48 -3.85 9.75
CA GLY A 19 12.26 -3.25 8.67
C GLY A 19 13.17 -4.24 7.93
N TRP A 20 13.60 -5.33 8.57
CA TRP A 20 14.37 -6.37 7.88
C TRP A 20 13.51 -7.07 6.82
N TYR A 21 12.24 -7.35 7.14
CA TYR A 21 11.28 -7.92 6.20
C TYR A 21 10.94 -6.96 5.07
N GLU A 22 10.70 -5.69 5.41
CA GLU A 22 10.43 -4.64 4.43
C GLU A 22 11.55 -4.54 3.39
N MET A 23 12.81 -4.52 3.81
CA MET A 23 13.94 -4.35 2.90
C MET A 23 14.31 -5.64 2.15
N ASN A 24 14.36 -6.77 2.85
CA ASN A 24 14.97 -8.00 2.31
C ASN A 24 13.97 -8.94 1.66
N VAL A 25 12.70 -8.83 2.01
CA VAL A 25 11.62 -9.65 1.45
C VAL A 25 10.72 -8.77 0.58
N TRP A 26 10.05 -7.78 1.16
CA TRP A 26 9.02 -7.01 0.46
C TRP A 26 9.57 -6.09 -0.61
N GLY A 27 10.65 -5.35 -0.34
CA GLY A 27 11.30 -4.49 -1.32
C GLY A 27 11.77 -5.28 -2.52
N ARG A 28 12.34 -6.47 -2.30
CA ARG A 28 12.82 -7.35 -3.38
C ARG A 28 11.72 -8.01 -4.21
N LEU A 29 10.51 -8.12 -3.68
CA LEU A 29 9.38 -8.75 -4.37
C LEU A 29 8.48 -7.72 -5.06
N ILE A 30 8.22 -6.59 -4.39
CA ILE A 30 7.23 -5.61 -4.83
C ILE A 30 7.90 -4.55 -5.70
N ASP A 31 9.05 -4.00 -5.31
CA ASP A 31 9.63 -2.83 -6.01
C ASP A 31 9.93 -3.15 -7.48
N PRO A 32 10.57 -4.30 -7.82
CA PRO A 32 10.83 -4.68 -9.22
C PRO A 32 9.56 -4.88 -10.06
N ALA A 33 8.40 -5.10 -9.43
CA ALA A 33 7.15 -5.22 -10.18
C ALA A 33 6.74 -3.89 -10.82
N PHE A 34 7.21 -2.75 -10.30
CA PHE A 34 6.84 -1.41 -10.73
C PHE A 34 7.97 -0.62 -11.39
N ASP A 35 9.22 -1.11 -11.39
CA ASP A 35 10.40 -0.41 -11.98
C ASP A 35 10.20 0.07 -13.42
N ASN A 36 9.47 -0.69 -14.25
CA ASN A 36 9.21 -0.36 -15.66
C ASN A 36 7.82 0.26 -15.88
N GLN A 37 7.24 0.89 -14.87
CA GLN A 37 5.92 1.54 -14.94
C GLN A 37 6.05 3.01 -14.61
N ASN A 38 5.08 3.82 -15.03
CA ASN A 38 5.01 5.24 -14.66
C ASN A 38 4.50 5.42 -13.21
N ILE A 39 5.01 4.62 -12.27
CA ILE A 39 4.51 4.45 -10.90
C ILE A 39 5.70 4.46 -9.94
N ASP A 40 5.67 5.36 -8.97
CA ASP A 40 6.58 5.34 -7.83
C ASP A 40 5.93 4.61 -6.64
N LEU A 41 6.65 3.67 -6.04
CA LEU A 41 6.37 3.18 -4.69
C LEU A 41 7.28 3.88 -3.68
N LEU A 42 6.75 4.85 -2.94
CA LEU A 42 7.47 5.55 -1.88
C LEU A 42 7.44 4.75 -0.59
N ARG A 43 8.58 4.16 -0.18
CA ARG A 43 8.70 3.41 1.08
C ARG A 43 9.13 4.26 2.27
N GLY A 44 8.70 3.85 3.47
CA GLY A 44 9.21 4.32 4.76
C GLY A 44 8.75 5.71 5.18
N ASP A 45 8.88 6.72 4.31
CA ASP A 45 8.57 8.13 4.60
C ASP A 45 7.47 8.72 3.71
N GLY A 46 6.78 7.87 2.93
CA GLY A 46 5.64 8.25 2.10
C GLY A 46 4.47 8.74 2.96
N MET A 47 4.33 10.07 3.07
CA MET A 47 3.16 10.68 3.69
C MET A 47 2.12 10.95 2.61
N SER A 48 0.88 10.48 2.83
CA SER A 48 -0.18 10.69 1.85
C SER A 48 -0.51 12.17 1.66
N PHE A 49 -0.24 12.66 0.45
CA PHE A 49 -0.64 13.97 -0.05
C PHE A 49 -2.15 14.09 -0.09
N ALA A 50 -2.89 13.06 -0.52
CA ALA A 50 -4.35 13.09 -0.51
C ALA A 50 -4.91 13.34 0.91
N SER A 51 -4.34 12.65 1.90
CA SER A 51 -4.67 12.86 3.32
C SER A 51 -4.28 14.26 3.81
N SER A 52 -3.13 14.78 3.37
CA SER A 52 -2.68 16.14 3.69
C SER A 52 -3.64 17.17 3.11
N ASP A 53 -3.96 17.06 1.83
CA ASP A 53 -4.75 18.04 1.10
C ASP A 53 -6.16 18.10 1.68
N ARG A 54 -6.82 16.96 1.95
CA ARG A 54 -8.10 16.93 2.69
C ARG A 54 -8.02 17.65 4.04
N LYS A 55 -6.97 17.40 4.83
CA LYS A 55 -6.80 18.03 6.17
C LYS A 55 -6.60 19.54 6.10
N ASN A 56 -6.19 20.08 4.94
CA ASN A 56 -5.83 21.48 4.77
C ASN A 56 -6.71 22.24 3.76
N GLN A 57 -7.85 21.68 3.33
CA GLN A 57 -8.76 22.31 2.36
C GLN A 57 -9.14 23.75 2.74
N ASN A 58 -9.36 24.01 4.04
CA ASN A 58 -9.74 25.32 4.56
C ASN A 58 -8.60 26.01 5.34
N ARG A 59 -7.33 25.69 5.03
CA ARG A 59 -6.17 26.21 5.77
C ARG A 59 -5.91 27.68 5.40
N THR A 60 -5.66 28.51 6.41
CA THR A 60 -5.12 29.87 6.26
C THR A 60 -3.61 29.92 6.53
N THR A 61 -2.92 30.98 6.11
CA THR A 61 -1.45 31.11 6.16
C THR A 61 -0.86 31.09 7.57
N ASN A 62 -1.65 31.43 8.59
CA ASN A 62 -1.19 31.60 9.98
C ASN A 62 -1.09 30.28 10.77
N VAL A 63 -1.50 29.14 10.20
CA VAL A 63 -1.51 27.84 10.89
C VAL A 63 -0.58 26.86 10.19
N ARG A 64 0.27 26.16 10.96
CA ARG A 64 1.17 25.11 10.44
C ARG A 64 0.39 24.09 9.60
N LYS A 65 0.92 23.75 8.41
CA LYS A 65 0.31 22.76 7.51
C LYS A 65 0.20 21.41 8.22
N LYS A 66 -1.01 20.84 8.22
CA LYS A 66 -1.25 19.50 8.76
C LYS A 66 -0.63 18.46 7.84
N ILE A 67 0.08 17.51 8.42
CA ILE A 67 0.76 16.45 7.67
C ILE A 67 -0.24 15.33 7.30
N GLY A 68 0.02 14.65 6.18
CA GLY A 68 -0.72 13.47 5.73
C GLY A 68 -0.67 12.31 6.72
N ARG A 69 -1.34 11.21 6.41
CA ARG A 69 -1.11 9.94 7.13
C ARG A 69 0.12 9.28 6.54
N LYS A 70 0.98 8.74 7.39
CA LYS A 70 2.22 8.05 7.02
C LYS A 70 1.94 6.55 7.01
N GLY A 71 2.21 5.85 5.92
CA GLY A 71 2.23 4.38 5.85
C GLY A 71 3.63 3.88 5.49
N ASP A 72 3.81 2.56 5.43
CA ASP A 72 5.10 1.97 5.06
C ASP A 72 5.37 2.06 3.55
N GLY A 73 4.31 2.23 2.75
CA GLY A 73 4.40 2.49 1.32
C GLY A 73 3.23 3.33 0.80
N VAL A 74 3.49 4.18 -0.19
CA VAL A 74 2.47 4.90 -0.96
C VAL A 74 2.78 4.77 -2.45
N PHE A 75 1.78 4.35 -3.23
CA PHE A 75 1.86 4.32 -4.69
C PHE A 75 1.34 5.63 -5.27
N ARG A 76 2.13 6.20 -6.18
CA ARG A 76 1.78 7.43 -6.90
C ARG A 76 2.27 7.37 -8.34
N LEU A 77 1.73 8.24 -9.18
CA LEU A 77 2.25 8.44 -10.53
C LEU A 77 3.67 9.00 -10.47
N HIS A 78 4.55 8.50 -11.33
CA HIS A 78 5.93 8.95 -11.40
C HIS A 78 5.99 10.43 -11.79
N GLY A 79 6.76 11.22 -11.03
CA GLY A 79 6.87 12.66 -11.22
C GLY A 79 5.63 13.48 -10.80
N ASP A 80 4.60 12.85 -10.24
CA ASP A 80 3.34 13.51 -9.85
C ASP A 80 3.01 13.28 -8.36
N ARG A 81 1.97 13.98 -7.89
CA ARG A 81 1.39 13.90 -6.55
C ARG A 81 0.15 13.03 -6.50
N LEU A 82 -0.32 12.49 -7.62
CA LEU A 82 -1.53 11.67 -7.67
C LEU A 82 -1.26 10.29 -7.05
N GLU A 83 -1.94 10.02 -5.93
CA GLU A 83 -1.79 8.80 -5.15
C GLU A 83 -2.96 7.84 -5.43
N PHE A 84 -2.68 6.54 -5.53
CA PHE A 84 -3.70 5.53 -5.80
C PHE A 84 -3.53 4.23 -5.01
N GLY A 85 -2.55 4.15 -4.11
CA GLY A 85 -2.36 2.97 -3.27
C GLY A 85 -1.53 3.24 -2.03
N ALA A 86 -1.66 2.36 -1.03
CA ALA A 86 -0.90 2.40 0.21
C ALA A 86 -0.59 0.98 0.70
N ILE A 87 0.53 0.82 1.40
CA ILE A 87 1.00 -0.41 2.02
C ILE A 87 1.23 -0.15 3.51
N GLU A 88 0.85 -1.12 4.33
CA GLU A 88 1.34 -1.26 5.71
C GLU A 88 1.84 -2.69 5.89
N ALA A 89 2.98 -2.83 6.53
CA ALA A 89 3.57 -4.07 6.93
C ALA A 89 3.35 -4.30 8.43
N GLY A 90 3.51 -5.55 8.84
CA GLY A 90 3.51 -5.89 10.23
C GLY A 90 4.49 -7.00 10.51
N ARG A 91 5.25 -6.89 11.61
CA ARG A 91 6.20 -7.92 12.03
C ARG A 91 5.54 -9.26 12.28
N LYS A 92 4.33 -9.28 12.84
CA LYS A 92 3.62 -10.48 13.27
C LYS A 92 2.16 -10.45 12.86
N TRP A 93 1.68 -11.60 12.41
CA TRP A 93 0.26 -11.83 12.18
C TRP A 93 -0.38 -12.50 13.39
N GLU A 94 -1.26 -11.80 14.09
CA GLU A 94 -1.99 -12.30 15.26
C GLU A 94 -3.43 -12.74 14.92
N GLY A 95 -3.77 -12.79 13.64
CA GLY A 95 -5.15 -13.03 13.20
C GLY A 95 -5.92 -11.73 12.93
N LYS A 96 -7.14 -11.90 12.41
CA LYS A 96 -8.02 -10.77 12.01
C LYS A 96 -8.50 -9.94 13.20
N SER A 97 -8.47 -10.51 14.40
CA SER A 97 -8.79 -9.83 15.66
C SER A 97 -7.57 -9.18 16.31
N GLY A 98 -6.38 -9.29 15.70
CA GLY A 98 -5.16 -8.69 16.23
C GLY A 98 -5.24 -7.16 16.23
N THR A 99 -4.85 -6.55 17.35
CA THR A 99 -4.94 -5.09 17.55
C THR A 99 -4.15 -4.33 16.50
N LYS A 100 -2.93 -4.79 16.17
CA LYS A 100 -2.10 -4.17 15.12
C LYS A 100 -2.80 -4.22 13.77
N TYR A 101 -3.30 -5.38 13.36
CA TYR A 101 -4.02 -5.52 12.10
C TYR A 101 -5.24 -4.60 12.00
N LEU A 102 -6.04 -4.49 13.06
CA LEU A 102 -7.23 -3.62 13.07
C LEU A 102 -6.85 -2.14 12.95
N ASN A 103 -5.81 -1.71 13.67
CA ASN A 103 -5.31 -0.33 13.62
C ASN A 103 -4.74 0.01 12.24
N ASP A 104 -3.91 -0.87 11.70
CA ASP A 104 -3.26 -0.72 10.40
C ASP A 104 -4.30 -0.75 9.26
N SER A 105 -5.29 -1.63 9.37
CA SER A 105 -6.43 -1.66 8.44
C SER A 105 -7.22 -0.36 8.45
N LEU A 106 -7.51 0.20 9.62
CA LEU A 106 -8.24 1.47 9.72
C LEU A 106 -7.41 2.64 9.17
N LYS A 107 -6.10 2.62 9.40
CA LYS A 107 -5.14 3.60 8.91
C LYS A 107 -5.10 3.60 7.38
N ILE A 108 -4.91 2.43 6.76
CA ILE A 108 -4.95 2.26 5.30
C ILE A 108 -6.30 2.70 4.73
N ASN A 109 -7.43 2.26 5.32
CA ASN A 109 -8.75 2.64 4.83
C ASN A 109 -8.95 4.15 4.80
N LYS A 110 -8.46 4.86 5.82
CA LYS A 110 -8.53 6.33 5.86
C LYS A 110 -7.62 6.99 4.83
N MET A 111 -6.47 6.40 4.52
CA MET A 111 -5.57 6.88 3.45
C MET A 111 -6.20 6.67 2.08
N LEU A 112 -6.64 5.45 1.77
CA LEU A 112 -7.25 5.10 0.49
C LEU A 112 -8.54 5.88 0.23
N LYS A 113 -9.37 6.11 1.26
CA LYS A 113 -10.55 6.97 1.15
C LYS A 113 -10.17 8.38 0.65
N ASP A 114 -9.10 8.94 1.19
CA ASP A 114 -8.66 10.29 0.82
C ASP A 114 -8.10 10.31 -0.60
N MET A 115 -7.33 9.28 -0.99
CA MET A 115 -6.80 9.10 -2.35
C MET A 115 -7.91 8.96 -3.39
N ILE A 116 -8.94 8.16 -3.10
CA ILE A 116 -10.09 7.95 -4.00
C ILE A 116 -10.90 9.21 -4.18
N ALA A 117 -11.10 9.99 -3.10
CA ALA A 117 -11.78 11.27 -3.21
C ALA A 117 -11.01 12.24 -4.12
N GLN A 118 -9.67 12.25 -4.04
CA GLN A 118 -8.82 13.05 -4.92
C GLN A 118 -8.90 12.56 -6.37
N LEU A 119 -8.75 11.26 -6.61
CA LEU A 119 -8.87 10.64 -7.93
C LEU A 119 -10.22 10.95 -8.59
N ALA A 120 -11.32 10.84 -7.86
CA ALA A 120 -12.66 11.13 -8.37
C ALA A 120 -12.81 12.58 -8.85
N ILE A 121 -12.16 13.53 -8.16
CA ILE A 121 -12.13 14.94 -8.55
C ILE A 121 -11.25 15.14 -9.79
N THR A 122 -10.05 14.56 -9.79
CA THR A 122 -9.08 14.69 -10.89
C THR A 122 -9.59 14.10 -12.20
N CYS A 123 -10.40 13.05 -12.14
CA CYS A 123 -10.91 12.35 -13.31
C CYS A 123 -12.29 12.85 -13.81
N GLU A 124 -12.74 14.04 -13.39
CA GLU A 124 -13.98 14.69 -13.82
C GLU A 124 -15.25 13.81 -13.69
N GLY A 125 -15.30 12.89 -12.73
CA GLY A 125 -16.47 12.03 -12.56
C GLY A 125 -16.84 11.19 -13.80
N LYS A 126 -15.89 10.93 -14.71
CA LYS A 126 -16.10 9.96 -15.80
C LYS A 126 -16.40 8.60 -15.15
N ASN A 127 -17.66 8.17 -15.29
CA ASN A 127 -18.24 6.98 -14.67
C ASN A 127 -17.59 5.64 -15.12
N ASP A 128 -16.55 5.69 -15.95
CA ASP A 128 -15.87 4.54 -16.52
C ASP A 128 -14.59 4.14 -15.77
N LEU A 129 -14.19 4.92 -14.75
CA LEU A 129 -13.00 4.61 -13.95
C LEU A 129 -13.33 3.68 -12.79
N VAL A 130 -12.81 2.47 -12.87
CA VAL A 130 -12.90 1.44 -11.83
C VAL A 130 -12.09 1.91 -10.61
N TYR A 131 -12.78 2.46 -9.60
CA TYR A 131 -12.17 2.80 -8.33
C TYR A 131 -11.76 1.53 -7.57
N ILE A 132 -10.45 1.30 -7.37
CA ILE A 132 -9.97 0.28 -6.43
C ILE A 132 -10.07 0.82 -4.99
N SER A 133 -11.29 1.00 -4.48
CA SER A 133 -11.55 0.79 -3.05
C SER A 133 -12.19 -0.56 -2.86
N ARG A 134 -11.52 -1.45 -2.13
CA ARG A 134 -12.19 -2.61 -1.58
C ARG A 134 -12.93 -2.23 -0.29
N ILE A 135 -14.00 -1.43 -0.40
CA ILE A 135 -15.00 -1.34 0.67
C ILE A 135 -15.92 -2.55 0.51
N GLN A 136 -15.86 -3.48 1.45
CA GLN A 136 -17.02 -4.34 1.71
C GLN A 136 -17.04 -4.71 3.19
N HIS A 137 -18.04 -4.17 3.89
CA HIS A 137 -18.42 -4.65 5.19
C HIS A 137 -18.70 -6.17 5.10
N ARG A 138 -18.11 -6.94 6.01
CA ARG A 138 -18.36 -8.37 6.30
C ARG A 138 -17.75 -9.52 5.46
N LYS A 139 -16.88 -9.34 4.45
CA LYS A 139 -16.13 -10.49 3.85
C LYS A 139 -14.94 -10.10 2.92
N VAL A 140 -13.98 -9.30 3.41
CA VAL A 140 -12.95 -8.67 2.55
C VAL A 140 -11.53 -9.25 2.67
N ARG A 141 -11.01 -9.89 1.60
CA ARG A 141 -9.59 -9.96 1.18
C ARG A 141 -9.09 -8.63 0.60
N VAL A 142 -8.55 -7.74 1.42
CA VAL A 142 -7.73 -6.61 0.93
C VAL A 142 -6.75 -7.15 -0.13
N VAL A 143 -6.24 -6.36 -1.09
CA VAL A 143 -4.91 -6.70 -1.67
C VAL A 143 -3.80 -6.41 -0.63
N ALA A 144 -4.10 -6.72 0.62
CA ALA A 144 -3.15 -7.08 1.64
C ALA A 144 -3.30 -8.59 1.64
N GLY A 145 -2.45 -9.22 0.83
CA GLY A 145 -2.30 -10.66 0.85
C GLY A 145 -2.15 -11.12 2.27
N ARG A 146 -2.95 -12.11 2.65
CA ARG A 146 -2.85 -12.73 3.97
C ARG A 146 -1.54 -13.52 3.98
N LEU A 147 -0.47 -12.87 4.39
CA LEU A 147 0.84 -13.48 4.57
C LEU A 147 0.88 -14.12 5.96
N THR A 148 0.18 -15.24 6.12
CA THR A 148 0.52 -16.16 7.20
C THR A 148 1.69 -17.02 6.76
N ASN A 149 2.49 -17.50 7.71
CA ASN A 149 3.64 -18.42 7.55
C ASN A 149 3.30 -19.77 6.86
N SER A 150 2.20 -19.86 6.10
CA SER A 150 1.59 -21.06 5.56
C SER A 150 1.20 -21.00 4.09
N GLU A 151 1.32 -19.86 3.39
CA GLU A 151 0.99 -19.80 1.96
C GLU A 151 2.25 -19.69 1.07
N PRO A 152 2.38 -20.48 -0.02
CA PRO A 152 3.53 -20.46 -0.90
C PRO A 152 3.78 -19.08 -1.52
N LEU A 153 5.04 -18.70 -1.67
CA LEU A 153 5.52 -17.48 -2.36
C LEU A 153 4.82 -17.23 -3.72
N ALA A 154 4.38 -18.29 -4.41
CA ALA A 154 3.63 -18.20 -5.66
C ALA A 154 2.29 -17.45 -5.55
N TYR A 155 1.58 -17.56 -4.42
CA TYR A 155 0.31 -16.83 -4.21
C TYR A 155 0.56 -15.34 -3.97
N VAL A 156 1.67 -15.00 -3.30
CA VAL A 156 2.10 -13.62 -3.07
C VAL A 156 2.44 -12.94 -4.39
N LEU A 157 3.21 -13.61 -5.24
CA LEU A 157 3.51 -13.13 -6.59
C LEU A 157 2.23 -12.95 -7.40
N LYS A 158 1.28 -13.88 -7.31
CA LYS A 158 -0.02 -13.75 -7.98
C LYS A 158 -0.79 -12.50 -7.52
N GLU A 159 -0.79 -12.19 -6.22
CA GLU A 159 -1.48 -11.00 -5.70
C GLU A 159 -0.76 -9.70 -6.07
N ILE A 160 0.57 -9.66 -6.05
CA ILE A 160 1.38 -8.53 -6.53
C ILE A 160 1.14 -8.30 -8.02
N LEU A 161 1.16 -9.37 -8.83
CA LEU A 161 0.90 -9.29 -10.27
C LEU A 161 -0.56 -8.91 -10.56
N CYS A 162 -1.52 -9.35 -9.76
CA CYS A 162 -2.91 -8.93 -9.86
C CYS A 162 -3.07 -7.44 -9.53
N ALA A 163 -2.45 -6.98 -8.44
CA ALA A 163 -2.42 -5.55 -8.09
C ALA A 163 -1.80 -4.73 -9.22
N LYS A 164 -0.66 -5.18 -9.76
CA LYS A 164 0.00 -4.56 -10.92
C LYS A 164 -0.92 -4.50 -12.13
N ALA A 165 -1.59 -5.60 -12.48
CA ALA A 165 -2.49 -5.65 -13.63
C ALA A 165 -3.67 -4.68 -13.49
N ILE A 166 -4.31 -4.64 -12.32
CA ILE A 166 -5.43 -3.73 -12.08
C ILE A 166 -4.96 -2.27 -12.08
N ILE A 167 -3.81 -1.98 -11.45
CA ILE A 167 -3.24 -0.62 -11.45
C ILE A 167 -2.89 -0.20 -12.89
N GLY A 168 -2.23 -1.05 -13.67
CA GLY A 168 -1.91 -0.78 -15.08
C GLY A 168 -3.17 -0.44 -15.89
N GLN A 169 -4.22 -1.25 -15.78
CA GLN A 169 -5.52 -0.99 -16.43
C GLN A 169 -6.20 0.30 -15.99
N THR A 170 -5.85 0.85 -14.82
CA THR A 170 -6.44 2.10 -14.30
C THR A 170 -5.70 3.34 -14.80
N LEU A 171 -4.46 3.19 -15.27
CA LEU A 171 -3.60 4.29 -15.71
C LEU A 171 -3.56 4.47 -17.23
N ASP A 172 -3.91 3.43 -18.00
CA ASP A 172 -4.11 3.47 -19.46
C ASP A 172 -5.49 4.08 -19.81
#